data_AF-A0A963GI49-F1
#
_entry.id   AF-A0A963GI49-F1
#
_cell.length_a   1.000
_cell.length_b   1.000
_cell.length_c   1.000
_cell.angle_alpha   90.00
_cell.angle_beta   90.00
_cell.angle_gamma   90.00
#
_symmetry.space_group_name_H-M   'P 1'
#
loop_
_entity.id
_entity.type
_entity.pdbx_description
1 polymer ?
#
loop_
_entity_poly.entity_id
_entity_poly.type
_entity_poly.pdbx_seq_one_letter_code
_entity_poly.pdbx_strand_id
1 'polypeptide(L)'
;MANNAFFFAWNRPIPGRERISQAHFGDFSEYLANLQRDGTIESFDVVLLDPHGGDLNGFFLIRGEPSQLDVLAASEAWQTHMTRATLHLMGAGAIRGVTRGEVATRMARWGGLLPD
;
A
#
# COMPACT_ATOMS: atom_id res chain seq x y z
N MET A 1 14.62 10.92 1.92
CA MET A 1 13.37 10.22 2.25
C MET A 1 12.35 10.56 1.21
N ALA A 2 11.81 9.56 0.54
CA ALA A 2 10.84 9.72 -0.52
C ALA A 2 9.55 10.35 -0.02
N ASN A 3 9.00 11.25 -0.84
CA ASN A 3 7.70 11.87 -0.61
C ASN A 3 6.56 11.10 -1.30
N ASN A 4 6.87 10.06 -2.07
CA ASN A 4 5.91 9.24 -2.81
C ASN A 4 5.70 7.90 -2.10
N ALA A 5 4.50 7.36 -2.25
CA ALA A 5 4.18 6.07 -1.66
C ALA A 5 3.20 5.25 -2.52
N PHE A 6 3.24 3.94 -2.32
CA PHE A 6 2.09 3.07 -2.52
C PHE A 6 1.38 2.84 -1.18
N PHE A 7 0.07 3.03 -1.18
CA PHE A 7 -0.81 2.66 -0.10
C PHE A 7 -1.58 1.41 -0.52
N PHE A 8 -1.20 0.25 0.02
CA PHE A 8 -1.92 -1.00 -0.19
C PHE A 8 -2.72 -1.32 1.08
N ALA A 9 -4.04 -1.30 0.97
CA ALA A 9 -4.95 -1.38 2.09
C ALA A 9 -5.98 -2.50 1.92
N TRP A 10 -6.56 -2.92 3.03
CA TRP A 10 -7.63 -3.91 3.07
C TRP A 10 -8.60 -3.67 4.23
N ASN A 11 -9.80 -4.24 4.08
CA ASN A 11 -10.78 -4.31 5.16
C ASN A 11 -10.49 -5.51 6.05
N ARG A 12 -10.85 -6.73 5.63
CA ARG A 12 -10.73 -7.95 6.43
C ARG A 12 -10.70 -9.19 5.53
N PRO A 13 -10.25 -10.36 6.01
CA PRO A 13 -10.39 -11.62 5.29
C PRO A 13 -11.85 -11.91 4.94
N ILE A 14 -12.06 -12.48 3.76
CA ILE A 14 -13.34 -13.10 3.39
C ILE A 14 -13.57 -14.29 4.32
N PRO A 15 -14.78 -14.49 4.89
CA PRO A 15 -15.06 -15.61 5.77
C PRO A 15 -14.62 -16.95 5.19
N GLY A 16 -13.88 -17.74 5.99
CA GLY A 16 -13.31 -19.04 5.59
C GLY A 16 -11.97 -18.96 4.85
N ARG A 17 -11.42 -17.76 4.63
CA ARG A 17 -10.10 -17.56 3.98
C ARG A 17 -9.02 -17.02 4.92
N GLU A 18 -9.31 -16.93 6.21
CA GLU A 18 -8.47 -16.26 7.22
C GLU A 18 -7.04 -16.82 7.25
N ARG A 19 -6.88 -18.15 7.15
CA ARG A 19 -5.56 -18.79 7.13
C ARG A 19 -4.76 -18.46 5.88
N ILE A 20 -5.42 -18.37 4.71
CA ILE A 20 -4.78 -17.97 3.45
C ILE A 20 -4.37 -16.50 3.52
N SER A 21 -5.23 -15.64 4.08
CA SER A 21 -4.91 -14.23 4.29
C SER A 21 -3.71 -14.04 5.21
N GLN A 22 -3.65 -14.79 6.32
CA GLN A 22 -2.51 -14.76 7.25
C GLN A 22 -1.21 -15.21 6.56
N ALA A 23 -1.25 -16.32 5.80
CA ALA A 23 -0.08 -16.79 5.06
C ALA A 23 0.39 -15.75 4.04
N HIS A 24 -0.54 -15.18 3.26
CA HIS A 24 -0.20 -14.16 2.27
C HIS A 24 0.36 -12.87 2.88
N PHE A 25 -0.11 -12.48 4.07
CA PHE A 25 0.46 -11.34 4.80
C PHE A 25 1.93 -11.58 5.15
N GLY A 26 2.28 -12.80 5.57
CA GLY A 26 3.66 -13.22 5.80
C GLY A 26 4.49 -13.15 4.52
N ASP A 27 4.04 -13.82 3.46
CA ASP A 27 4.71 -13.81 2.14
C ASP A 27 4.96 -12.38 1.64
N PHE A 28 3.95 -11.52 1.73
CA PHE A 28 4.02 -10.15 1.24
C PHE A 28 4.96 -9.28 2.09
N SER A 29 4.97 -9.47 3.41
CA SER A 29 5.91 -8.76 4.30
C SER A 29 7.36 -9.15 4.01
N GLU A 30 7.63 -10.44 3.76
CA GLU A 30 8.96 -10.92 3.37
C GLU A 30 9.37 -10.38 2.00
N TYR A 31 8.45 -10.39 1.02
CA TYR A 31 8.66 -9.78 -0.29
C TYR A 31 9.07 -8.31 -0.17
N LEU A 32 8.34 -7.49 0.58
CA LEU A 32 8.68 -6.08 0.79
C LEU A 32 10.01 -5.90 1.54
N ALA A 33 10.30 -6.75 2.53
CA ALA A 33 11.58 -6.71 3.24
C ALA A 33 12.77 -6.99 2.30
N ASN A 34 12.61 -7.89 1.33
CA ASN A 34 13.62 -8.17 0.31
C ASN A 34 13.82 -6.96 -0.62
N LEU A 35 12.71 -6.38 -1.12
CA LEU A 35 12.76 -5.18 -1.97
C LEU A 35 13.37 -3.96 -1.25
N GLN A 36 13.19 -3.84 0.06
CA GLN A 36 13.84 -2.79 0.84
C GLN A 36 15.34 -3.06 0.96
N ARG A 37 15.73 -4.32 1.18
CA ARG A 37 17.14 -4.71 1.33
C ARG A 37 17.94 -4.53 0.04
N ASP A 38 17.32 -4.80 -1.11
CA ASP A 38 17.96 -4.63 -2.43
C ASP A 38 17.84 -3.22 -3.01
N GLY A 39 17.08 -2.33 -2.36
CA GLY A 39 16.92 -0.93 -2.75
C GLY A 39 15.89 -0.68 -3.85
N THR A 40 15.08 -1.69 -4.21
CA THR A 40 13.93 -1.49 -5.12
C THR A 40 12.88 -0.57 -4.53
N ILE A 41 12.70 -0.60 -3.20
CA ILE A 41 11.92 0.40 -2.44
C ILE A 41 12.81 1.04 -1.38
N GLU A 42 12.44 2.24 -0.91
CA GLU A 42 13.19 2.91 0.16
C GLU A 42 12.83 2.33 1.54
N SER A 43 11.53 2.18 1.83
CA SER A 43 11.04 1.66 3.11
C SER A 43 9.59 1.20 3.01
N PHE A 44 9.11 0.46 4.00
CA PHE A 44 7.68 0.26 4.19
C PHE A 44 7.31 0.21 5.67
N ASP A 45 6.08 0.63 5.98
CA ASP A 45 5.44 0.42 7.27
C ASP A 45 4.24 -0.52 7.12
N VAL A 46 3.95 -1.27 8.18
CA VAL A 46 2.74 -2.10 8.29
C VAL A 46 1.93 -1.62 9.47
N VAL A 47 0.65 -1.33 9.24
CA VAL A 47 -0.25 -0.85 10.28
C VAL A 47 -1.47 -1.74 10.34
N LEU A 48 -1.76 -2.24 11.54
CA LEU A 48 -3.04 -2.85 11.91
C LEU A 48 -3.79 -1.85 12.78
N LEU A 49 -5.06 -1.64 12.47
CA LEU A 49 -5.91 -0.68 13.16
C LEU A 49 -6.81 -1.41 14.15
N ASP A 50 -7.06 -0.76 15.29
CA ASP A 50 -8.06 -1.23 16.23
C ASP A 50 -9.47 -1.19 15.63
N PRO A 51 -10.41 -1.99 16.16
CA PRO A 51 -11.80 -1.97 15.71
C PRO A 51 -12.40 -0.56 15.77
N HIS A 52 -12.82 -0.03 14.62
CA HIS A 52 -13.35 1.34 14.48
C HIS A 52 -14.62 1.42 13.61
N GLY A 53 -15.20 0.27 13.24
CA GLY A 53 -16.46 0.18 12.48
C GLY A 53 -16.37 0.57 11.00
N GLY A 54 -15.21 1.01 10.53
CA GLY A 54 -14.95 1.38 9.14
C GLY A 54 -14.57 0.20 8.24
N ASP A 55 -14.08 0.54 7.05
CA ASP A 55 -13.71 -0.40 6.00
C ASP A 55 -12.20 -0.52 5.76
N LEU A 56 -11.38 0.13 6.57
CA LEU A 56 -9.92 0.08 6.54
C LEU A 56 -9.39 -0.48 7.86
N ASN A 57 -9.00 -1.75 7.93
CA ASN A 57 -8.44 -2.31 9.19
C ASN A 57 -6.94 -2.59 9.13
N GLY A 58 -6.32 -2.48 7.95
CA GLY A 58 -4.88 -2.53 7.85
C GLY A 58 -4.37 -2.05 6.50
N PHE A 59 -3.09 -1.66 6.49
CA PHE A 59 -2.40 -1.23 5.28
C PHE A 59 -0.88 -1.42 5.36
N PHE A 60 -0.27 -1.56 4.19
CA PHE A 60 1.14 -1.35 3.94
C PHE A 60 1.34 0.04 3.32
N LEU A 61 2.23 0.83 3.90
CA LEU A 61 2.67 2.11 3.34
C LEU A 61 4.09 1.97 2.82
N ILE A 62 4.23 1.80 1.50
CA ILE A 62 5.50 1.51 0.82
C ILE A 62 6.04 2.82 0.23
N ARG A 63 7.24 3.24 0.58
CA ARG A 63 7.87 4.48 0.12
C ARG A 63 9.02 4.21 -0.85
N GLY A 64 9.16 5.09 -1.82
CA GLY A 64 10.23 5.08 -2.81
C GLY A 64 10.07 6.25 -3.76
N GLU A 65 11.12 6.53 -4.53
CA GLU A 65 11.05 7.51 -5.61
C GLU A 65 10.04 7.09 -6.68
N PRO A 66 9.48 8.01 -7.48
CA PRO A 66 8.46 7.68 -8.49
C PRO A 66 8.87 6.52 -9.40
N SER A 67 10.12 6.53 -9.88
CA SER A 67 10.66 5.47 -10.74
C SER A 67 10.76 4.11 -10.05
N GLN A 68 11.16 4.08 -8.78
CA GLN A 68 11.17 2.85 -7.97
C GLN A 68 9.77 2.25 -7.86
N LEU A 69 8.78 3.10 -7.56
CA LEU A 69 7.39 2.65 -7.44
C LEU A 69 6.81 2.24 -8.80
N ASP A 70 7.23 2.86 -9.90
CA ASP A 70 6.82 2.46 -11.26
C ASP A 70 7.36 1.08 -11.63
N VAL A 71 8.64 0.82 -11.34
CA VAL A 71 9.25 -0.52 -11.48
C VAL A 71 8.53 -1.54 -10.63
N LEU A 72 8.24 -1.22 -9.36
CA LEU A 72 7.48 -2.10 -8.48
C LEU A 72 6.13 -2.47 -9.09
N ALA A 73 5.35 -1.48 -9.53
CA ALA A 73 4.01 -1.68 -10.09
C ALA A 73 4.02 -2.51 -11.38
N ALA A 74 5.07 -2.35 -12.19
CA ALA A 74 5.25 -3.08 -13.44
C ALA A 74 5.70 -4.53 -13.23
N SER A 75 6.20 -4.89 -12.04
CA SER A 75 6.72 -6.23 -11.78
C SER A 75 5.62 -7.29 -11.70
N GLU A 76 5.90 -8.47 -12.25
CA GLU A 76 5.00 -9.63 -12.20
C GLU A 76 4.74 -10.08 -10.75
N ALA A 77 5.76 -10.03 -9.90
CA ALA A 77 5.64 -10.38 -8.49
C ALA A 77 4.62 -9.49 -7.77
N TRP A 78 4.69 -8.17 -7.99
CA TRP A 78 3.71 -7.22 -7.45
C TRP A 78 2.30 -7.52 -7.96
N GLN A 79 2.12 -7.67 -9.27
CA GLN A 79 0.81 -7.94 -9.87
C GLN A 79 0.21 -9.25 -9.35
N THR A 80 1.05 -10.26 -9.15
CA THR A 80 0.66 -11.54 -8.55
C THR A 80 0.18 -11.34 -7.11
N HIS A 81 0.92 -10.61 -6.26
CA HIS A 81 0.49 -10.31 -4.90
C HIS A 81 -0.81 -9.52 -4.85
N MET A 82 -0.98 -8.51 -5.71
CA MET A 82 -2.21 -7.74 -5.79
C MET A 82 -3.39 -8.62 -6.20
N THR A 83 -3.21 -9.48 -7.20
CA THR A 83 -4.24 -10.44 -7.64
C THR A 83 -4.57 -11.44 -6.53
N ARG A 84 -3.56 -11.98 -5.82
CA ARG A 84 -3.78 -12.87 -4.67
C ARG A 84 -4.61 -12.17 -3.59
N ALA A 85 -4.31 -10.91 -3.29
CA ALA A 85 -5.02 -10.15 -2.26
C ALA A 85 -6.53 -10.04 -2.54
N THR A 86 -6.93 -9.77 -3.78
CA THR A 86 -8.35 -9.64 -4.15
C THR A 86 -9.13 -10.96 -4.00
N LEU A 87 -8.44 -12.11 -4.02
CA LEU A 87 -9.08 -13.41 -3.84
C LEU A 87 -9.45 -13.67 -2.38
N HIS A 88 -8.82 -13.07 -1.38
CA HIS A 88 -9.04 -13.43 0.02
C HIS A 88 -9.31 -12.26 0.96
N LEU A 89 -9.13 -11.01 0.53
CA LEU A 89 -9.44 -9.82 1.31
C LEU A 89 -10.63 -9.06 0.71
N MET A 90 -11.51 -8.57 1.57
CA MET A 90 -12.49 -7.56 1.19
C MET A 90 -11.81 -6.20 1.05
N GLY A 91 -12.13 -5.46 -0.01
CA GLY A 91 -11.64 -4.10 -0.23
C GLY A 91 -10.12 -3.99 -0.44
N ALA A 92 -9.45 -5.09 -0.85
CA ALA A 92 -8.02 -5.06 -1.16
C ALA A 92 -7.75 -4.14 -2.36
N GLY A 93 -6.85 -3.17 -2.18
CA GLY A 93 -6.48 -2.26 -3.26
C GLY A 93 -5.20 -1.48 -2.97
N ALA A 94 -4.42 -1.21 -4.02
CA ALA A 94 -3.19 -0.44 -3.93
C ALA A 94 -3.25 0.81 -4.82
N ILE A 95 -2.93 1.96 -4.26
CA ILE A 95 -2.98 3.26 -4.94
C ILE A 95 -1.73 4.08 -4.67
N ARG A 96 -1.40 5.01 -5.57
CA ARG A 96 -0.35 6.00 -5.34
C ARG A 96 -0.82 7.03 -4.32
N GLY A 97 0.10 7.40 -3.43
CA GLY A 97 -0.06 8.46 -2.45
C GLY A 97 1.16 9.37 -2.42
N VAL A 98 1.04 10.50 -1.72
CA VAL A 98 2.20 11.29 -1.31
C VAL A 98 2.20 11.50 0.19
N THR A 99 3.37 11.81 0.72
CA THR A 99 3.63 12.10 2.12
C THR A 99 4.53 13.33 2.24
N ARG A 100 4.73 13.80 3.48
CA ARG A 100 5.70 14.87 3.80
C ARG A 100 5.46 16.13 2.96
N GLY A 101 6.53 16.71 2.39
CA GLY A 101 6.50 18.01 1.71
C GLY A 101 5.52 18.05 0.52
N GLU A 102 5.32 16.92 -0.16
CA GLU A 102 4.45 16.87 -1.34
C GLU A 102 2.95 16.94 -0.98
N VAL A 103 2.60 16.72 0.29
CA VAL A 103 1.22 16.95 0.79
C VAL A 103 0.84 18.42 0.62
N ALA A 104 1.74 19.35 0.96
CA ALA A 104 1.47 20.78 0.83
C ALA A 104 1.24 21.18 -0.63
N THR A 105 2.03 20.64 -1.56
CA THR A 105 1.84 20.84 -3.02
C THR A 105 0.46 20.38 -3.48
N ARG A 106 0.02 19.19 -3.05
CA ARG A 106 -1.32 18.67 -3.38
C ARG A 106 -2.44 19.49 -2.77
N MET A 107 -2.28 19.93 -1.53
CA MET A 107 -3.26 20.80 -0.85
C MET A 107 -3.37 22.16 -1.52
N ALA A 108 -2.26 22.77 -1.93
CA ALA A 108 -2.27 24.03 -2.68
C ALA A 108 -3.00 23.90 -4.02
N ARG A 109 -2.77 22.80 -4.75
CA ARG A 109 -3.50 22.50 -5.98
C ARG A 109 -5.01 22.36 -5.71
N TRP A 110 -5.39 21.61 -4.68
CA TRP A 110 -6.79 21.44 -4.31
C TRP A 110 -7.46 22.78 -3.95
N GLY A 111 -6.81 23.59 -3.11
CA GLY A 111 -7.32 24.89 -2.71
C GLY A 111 -7.50 25.85 -3.89
N GLY A 112 -6.58 25.84 -4.85
CA GLY A 112 -6.69 26.65 -6.08
C GLY A 112 -7.81 26.25 -7.04
N LEU A 113 -8.51 25.13 -6.78
CA LEU A 113 -9.66 24.67 -7.56
C LEU A 113 -10.99 24.92 -6.85
N LEU A 114 -10.97 25.48 -5.63
CA LEU A 114 -12.20 25.83 -4.92
C LEU A 114 -12.85 27.04 -5.61
N PRO A 115 -14.19 27.04 -5.74
CA PRO A 115 -14.90 28.24 -6.18
C PRO A 115 -14.78 29.34 -5.12
N ASP A 116 -14.89 30.60 -5.57
CA ASP A 116 -14.96 31.78 -4.71
C ASP A 116 -16.19 31.79 -3.78
#